data_AF-A0A3A8Q6A1-F1
#
_entry.id   AF-A0A3A8Q6A1-F1
#
_cell.length_a   1.000
_cell.length_b   1.000
_cell.length_c   1.000
_cell.angle_alpha   90.00
_cell.angle_beta   90.00
_cell.angle_gamma   90.00
#
_symmetry.space_group_name_H-M   'P 1'
#
loop_
_entity.id
_entity.type
_entity.pdbx_description
1 polymer ?
#
loop_
_entity_poly.entity_id
_entity_poly.type
_entity_poly.pdbx_seq_one_letter_code
_entity_poly.pdbx_strand_id
1 'polypeptide(L)'
;MDGLLSLLDQTASVVEGDVIDLRSESSPRTGPWTVVTLGNVRAHLGEAPRELRLKQAGGLLPDGRQLVVSHVPRFVLGARYVVFLRNTGWSLSPVLDGHAFRVESVGGREVLVGPEGGLVAGLGTAGVRWTAPVFETVELQGGRPALRAGVDVAGLPEALAPEAFVALLQNHLRARGLSVTGAFREEPVATASSLSVPVTPASLQAPTMGIVPSQPERDVPPGQP
;
A
#
# COMPACT_ATOMS: atom_id res chain seq x y z
N MET A 1 16.14 15.81 -5.33
CA MET A 1 15.50 14.82 -6.23
C MET A 1 14.00 15.05 -6.16
N ASP A 2 13.30 15.19 -7.29
CA ASP A 2 11.85 15.44 -7.33
C ASP A 2 11.12 14.10 -7.12
N GLY A 3 10.58 13.90 -5.92
CA GLY A 3 9.94 12.65 -5.50
C GLY A 3 8.64 12.39 -6.25
N LEU A 4 7.91 13.44 -6.62
CA LEU A 4 6.69 13.32 -7.40
C LEU A 4 6.96 12.84 -8.83
N LEU A 5 8.04 13.34 -9.46
CA LEU A 5 8.45 12.83 -10.76
C LEU A 5 8.82 11.34 -10.72
N SER A 6 9.56 10.91 -9.69
CA SER A 6 9.92 9.49 -9.53
C SER A 6 8.69 8.59 -9.31
N LEU A 7 7.66 9.08 -8.61
CA LEU A 7 6.38 8.39 -8.48
C LEU A 7 5.69 8.23 -9.85
N LEU A 8 5.59 9.33 -10.60
CA LEU A 8 4.89 9.38 -11.88
C LEU A 8 5.57 8.54 -12.96
N ASP A 9 6.90 8.48 -12.94
CA ASP A 9 7.70 7.64 -13.86
C ASP A 9 7.42 6.13 -13.67
N GLN A 10 7.00 5.73 -12.46
CA GLN A 10 6.61 4.36 -12.14
C GLN A 10 5.10 4.11 -12.28
N THR A 11 4.33 5.10 -12.72
CA THR A 11 2.86 5.03 -12.79
C THR A 11 2.40 4.75 -14.22
N ALA A 12 1.64 3.67 -14.42
CA ALA A 12 0.92 3.41 -15.65
C ALA A 12 -0.38 4.21 -15.72
N SER A 13 -1.14 4.21 -14.63
CA SER A 13 -2.40 4.93 -14.54
C SER A 13 -2.73 5.31 -13.10
N VAL A 14 -3.51 6.38 -12.97
CA VAL A 14 -4.15 6.77 -11.70
C VAL A 14 -5.63 6.61 -11.91
N VAL A 15 -6.25 5.76 -11.10
CA VAL A 15 -7.65 5.37 -11.28
C VAL A 15 -8.42 5.61 -10.00
N GLU A 16 -9.71 5.85 -10.15
CA GLU A 16 -10.68 5.88 -9.07
C GLU A 16 -11.71 4.77 -9.27
N GLY A 17 -12.11 4.07 -8.21
CA GLY A 17 -13.13 3.02 -8.29
C GLY A 17 -13.60 2.54 -6.93
N ASP A 18 -14.70 1.79 -6.93
CA ASP A 18 -15.32 1.22 -5.73
C ASP A 18 -14.82 -0.20 -5.49
N VAL A 19 -14.44 -0.54 -4.26
CA VAL A 19 -14.09 -1.93 -3.93
C VAL A 19 -15.38 -2.75 -3.88
N ILE A 20 -15.66 -3.51 -4.94
CA ILE A 20 -16.89 -4.32 -5.07
C ILE A 20 -16.70 -5.76 -4.59
N ASP A 21 -15.47 -6.24 -4.50
CA ASP A 21 -15.14 -7.58 -4.03
C ASP A 21 -13.74 -7.61 -3.40
N LEU A 22 -13.58 -8.41 -2.34
CA LEU A 22 -12.34 -8.59 -1.59
C LEU A 22 -12.27 -10.04 -1.11
N ARG A 23 -11.35 -10.82 -1.67
CA ARG A 23 -11.22 -12.26 -1.35
C ARG A 23 -9.78 -12.70 -1.20
N SER A 24 -9.57 -13.77 -0.44
CA SER A 24 -8.27 -14.47 -0.42
C SER A 24 -8.25 -15.59 -1.45
N GLU A 25 -7.19 -15.66 -2.25
CA GLU A 25 -6.88 -16.77 -3.15
C GLU A 25 -5.61 -17.46 -2.64
N SER A 26 -5.64 -18.76 -2.35
CA SER A 26 -4.45 -19.50 -1.91
C SER A 26 -3.94 -20.42 -3.01
N SER A 27 -2.69 -20.23 -3.41
CA SER A 27 -1.95 -21.12 -4.29
C SER A 27 -0.74 -21.70 -3.53
N PRO A 28 -0.58 -23.03 -3.46
CA PRO A 28 0.59 -23.63 -2.82
C PRO A 28 1.92 -23.18 -3.42
N ARG A 29 1.94 -22.79 -4.70
CA ARG A 29 3.17 -22.41 -5.41
C ARG A 29 3.45 -20.91 -5.28
N THR A 30 2.43 -20.08 -5.40
CA THR A 30 2.59 -18.63 -5.57
C THR A 30 2.13 -17.84 -4.37
N GLY A 31 1.62 -18.50 -3.32
CA GLY A 31 1.29 -17.89 -2.04
C GLY A 31 -0.22 -17.71 -1.82
N PRO A 32 -0.59 -17.29 -0.61
CA PRO A 32 -1.85 -16.59 -0.42
C PRO A 32 -1.77 -15.20 -1.05
N TRP A 33 -2.81 -14.86 -1.78
CA TRP A 33 -3.05 -13.58 -2.42
C TRP A 33 -4.34 -12.98 -1.87
N THR A 34 -4.35 -11.68 -1.65
CA THR A 34 -5.57 -10.90 -1.50
C THR A 34 -5.90 -10.32 -2.86
N VAL A 35 -7.09 -10.60 -3.36
CA VAL A 35 -7.58 -10.07 -4.64
C VAL A 35 -8.70 -9.09 -4.35
N VAL A 36 -8.47 -7.86 -4.78
CA VAL A 36 -9.40 -6.74 -4.66
C VAL A 36 -9.95 -6.47 -6.04
N THR A 37 -11.26 -6.42 -6.20
CA THR A 37 -11.89 -5.99 -7.46
C THR A 37 -12.44 -4.60 -7.29
N LEU A 38 -11.96 -3.66 -8.12
CA LEU A 38 -12.52 -2.33 -8.26
C LEU A 38 -13.56 -2.32 -9.37
N GLY A 39 -14.77 -1.87 -9.07
CA GLY A 39 -15.83 -1.58 -10.02
C GLY A 39 -15.94 -0.08 -10.30
N ASN A 40 -16.74 0.27 -11.31
CA ASN A 40 -16.99 1.66 -11.72
C ASN A 40 -15.70 2.46 -11.97
N VAL A 41 -14.66 1.78 -12.47
CA VAL A 41 -13.32 2.35 -12.55
C VAL A 41 -13.29 3.47 -13.59
N ARG A 42 -12.74 4.60 -13.16
CA ARG A 42 -12.45 5.78 -13.99
C ARG A 42 -10.96 6.05 -13.95
N ALA A 43 -10.32 6.06 -15.12
CA ALA A 43 -8.95 6.54 -15.25
C ALA A 43 -8.91 8.08 -15.23
N HIS A 44 -8.09 8.62 -14.34
CA HIS A 44 -7.78 10.05 -14.26
C HIS A 44 -6.48 10.40 -14.99
N LEU A 45 -5.58 9.42 -15.06
CA LEU A 45 -4.35 9.44 -15.86
C LEU A 45 -4.14 8.04 -16.46
N GLY A 46 -3.61 7.99 -17.69
CA GLY A 46 -3.40 6.74 -18.40
C GLY A 46 -4.72 6.05 -18.76
N GLU A 47 -4.67 4.73 -18.91
CA GLU A 47 -5.83 3.91 -19.27
C GLU A 47 -6.12 2.86 -18.20
N ALA A 48 -7.39 2.50 -18.06
CA ALA A 48 -7.83 1.39 -17.24
C ALA A 48 -9.18 0.84 -17.74
N PRO A 49 -9.42 -0.48 -17.60
CA PRO A 49 -10.75 -1.06 -17.80
C PRO A 49 -11.75 -0.54 -16.76
N ARG A 50 -13.05 -0.71 -17.01
CA ARG A 50 -14.13 -0.33 -16.08
C ARG A 50 -14.20 -1.18 -14.81
N GLU A 51 -13.63 -2.38 -14.88
CA GLU A 51 -13.46 -3.29 -13.75
C GLU A 51 -11.98 -3.68 -13.71
N LEU A 52 -11.37 -3.59 -12.54
CA LEU A 52 -9.94 -3.78 -12.36
C LEU A 52 -9.68 -4.71 -11.18
N ARG A 53 -8.92 -5.78 -11.41
CA ARG A 53 -8.48 -6.68 -10.36
C ARG A 53 -7.08 -6.29 -9.90
N LEU A 54 -6.91 -6.17 -8.58
CA LEU A 54 -5.66 -5.86 -7.91
C LEU A 54 -5.28 -7.06 -7.06
N LYS A 55 -4.31 -7.84 -7.52
CA LYS A 55 -3.80 -8.99 -6.80
C LYS A 55 -2.60 -8.58 -5.95
N GLN A 56 -2.61 -8.90 -4.66
CA GLN A 56 -1.61 -8.44 -3.73
C GLN A 56 -1.17 -9.55 -2.78
N ALA A 57 0.11 -9.57 -2.42
CA ALA A 57 0.67 -10.58 -1.54
C ALA A 57 0.07 -10.45 -0.13
N GLY A 58 -0.34 -11.59 0.44
CA GLY A 58 -0.98 -11.65 1.75
C GLY A 58 -2.36 -12.33 1.68
N GLY A 59 -3.04 -12.40 2.82
CA GLY A 59 -4.35 -13.06 2.93
C GLY A 59 -4.27 -14.38 3.69
N LEU A 60 -5.33 -15.17 3.61
CA LEU A 60 -5.47 -16.39 4.42
C LEU A 60 -4.71 -17.58 3.82
N LEU A 61 -3.97 -18.27 4.68
CA LEU A 61 -3.37 -19.57 4.43
C LEU A 61 -4.42 -20.68 4.60
N PRO A 62 -4.21 -21.87 4.01
CA PRO A 62 -5.14 -23.01 4.15
C PRO A 62 -5.36 -23.47 5.60
N ASP A 63 -4.42 -23.19 6.50
CA ASP A 63 -4.51 -23.52 7.93
C ASP A 63 -5.23 -22.43 8.76
N GLY A 64 -5.78 -21.41 8.11
CA GLY A 64 -6.50 -20.31 8.74
C GLY A 64 -5.60 -19.18 9.27
N ARG A 65 -4.27 -19.32 9.23
CA ARG A 65 -3.37 -18.21 9.57
C ARG A 65 -3.41 -17.14 8.49
N GLN A 66 -3.09 -15.90 8.84
CA GLN A 66 -3.06 -14.78 7.90
C GLN A 66 -1.62 -14.34 7.63
N LEU A 67 -1.24 -14.24 6.35
CA LEU A 67 -0.03 -13.56 5.93
C LEU A 67 -0.32 -12.07 5.78
N VAL A 68 0.43 -11.25 6.53
CA VAL A 68 0.35 -9.79 6.49
C VAL A 68 1.65 -9.24 5.93
N VAL A 69 1.54 -8.39 4.91
CA VAL A 69 2.69 -7.72 4.28
C VAL A 69 2.54 -6.21 4.49
N SER A 70 3.48 -5.58 5.19
CA SER A 70 3.34 -4.18 5.64
C SER A 70 3.26 -3.16 4.50
N HIS A 71 3.92 -3.40 3.36
CA HIS A 71 3.98 -2.48 2.22
C HIS A 71 2.86 -2.70 1.18
N VAL A 72 1.88 -3.54 1.50
CA VAL A 72 0.76 -3.81 0.62
C VAL A 72 -0.45 -3.00 1.09
N PRO A 73 -1.07 -2.18 0.21
CA PRO A 73 -2.29 -1.46 0.55
C PRO A 73 -3.39 -2.39 1.06
N ARG A 74 -4.07 -1.96 2.12
CA ARG A 74 -5.25 -2.65 2.66
C ARG A 74 -6.50 -1.94 2.18
N PHE A 75 -7.41 -2.70 1.58
CA PHE A 75 -8.68 -2.19 1.06
C PHE A 75 -9.84 -2.48 2.01
N VAL A 76 -10.88 -1.66 1.88
CA VAL A 76 -12.12 -1.77 2.65
C VAL A 76 -13.22 -2.08 1.64
N LEU A 77 -13.95 -3.17 1.85
CA LEU A 77 -15.07 -3.55 0.98
C LEU A 77 -16.14 -2.45 0.98
N GLY A 78 -16.63 -2.07 -0.20
CA GLY A 78 -17.64 -1.03 -0.39
C GLY A 78 -17.11 0.41 -0.29
N ALA A 79 -15.81 0.61 -0.02
CA ALA A 79 -15.22 1.94 -0.02
C ALA A 79 -14.66 2.31 -1.41
N ARG A 80 -14.65 3.61 -1.71
CA ARG A 80 -14.09 4.17 -2.94
C ARG A 80 -12.63 4.54 -2.73
N TYR A 81 -11.79 4.30 -3.74
CA TYR A 81 -10.36 4.57 -3.68
C TYR A 81 -9.85 5.29 -4.91
N VAL A 82 -8.83 6.15 -4.72
CA VAL A 82 -7.92 6.61 -5.77
C VAL A 82 -6.60 5.86 -5.62
N VAL A 83 -6.17 5.13 -6.65
CA VAL A 83 -4.96 4.28 -6.60
C VAL A 83 -4.00 4.57 -7.76
N PHE A 84 -2.71 4.45 -7.47
CA PHE A 84 -1.64 4.59 -8.46
C PHE A 84 -1.14 3.21 -8.88
N LEU A 85 -1.38 2.86 -10.14
CA LEU A 85 -1.01 1.58 -10.72
C LEU A 85 0.39 1.63 -11.31
N ARG A 86 1.20 0.61 -11.00
CA ARG A 86 2.58 0.49 -11.49
C ARG A 86 2.63 0.21 -12.99
N ASN A 87 3.61 0.79 -13.67
CA ASN A 87 4.01 0.42 -15.04
C ASN A 87 5.17 -0.58 -15.10
N THR A 88 5.76 -0.91 -13.96
CA THR A 88 6.86 -1.87 -13.82
C THR A 88 6.36 -3.24 -13.39
N GLY A 89 7.20 -4.26 -13.59
CA GLY A 89 6.99 -5.56 -12.98
C GLY A 89 6.95 -5.47 -11.46
N TRP A 90 6.08 -6.27 -10.82
CA TRP A 90 5.89 -6.24 -9.37
C TRP A 90 5.75 -7.65 -8.81
N SER A 91 6.06 -7.82 -7.52
CA SER A 91 5.96 -9.11 -6.82
C SER A 91 5.03 -9.08 -5.60
N LEU A 92 4.81 -7.90 -5.01
CA LEU A 92 3.98 -7.76 -3.80
C LEU A 92 2.62 -7.10 -4.11
N SER A 93 2.61 -6.01 -4.87
CA SER A 93 1.40 -5.28 -5.19
C SER A 93 1.58 -4.54 -6.51
N PRO A 94 0.54 -4.47 -7.37
CA PRO A 94 0.54 -3.63 -8.55
C PRO A 94 0.30 -2.15 -8.21
N VAL A 95 -0.15 -1.85 -6.99
CA VAL A 95 -0.33 -0.48 -6.50
C VAL A 95 0.97 0.04 -5.92
N LEU A 96 1.34 1.29 -6.22
CA LEU A 96 2.52 1.95 -5.65
C LEU A 96 2.36 2.08 -4.13
N ASP A 97 3.44 1.76 -3.40
CA ASP A 97 3.47 1.78 -1.93
C ASP A 97 3.11 3.17 -1.42
N GLY A 98 2.23 3.25 -0.42
CA GLY A 98 1.72 4.51 0.12
C GLY A 98 0.69 5.24 -0.76
N HIS A 99 0.37 4.75 -1.97
CA HIS A 99 -0.44 5.48 -2.97
C HIS A 99 -1.77 4.80 -3.31
N ALA A 100 -2.47 4.36 -2.26
CA ALA A 100 -3.87 3.97 -2.29
C ALA A 100 -4.64 4.85 -1.30
N PHE A 101 -5.48 5.73 -1.81
CA PHE A 101 -6.18 6.73 -1.02
C PHE A 101 -7.66 6.39 -0.92
N ARG A 102 -8.14 6.12 0.29
CA ARG A 102 -9.56 5.89 0.54
C ARG A 102 -10.30 7.22 0.50
N VAL A 103 -11.42 7.27 -0.20
CA VAL A 103 -12.33 8.41 -0.17
C VAL A 103 -13.28 8.25 1.02
N GLU A 104 -13.27 9.22 1.92
CA GLU A 104 -14.14 9.26 3.10
C GLU A 104 -15.01 10.51 3.09
N SER A 105 -16.21 10.42 3.66
CA SER A 105 -17.09 11.57 3.85
C SER A 105 -17.10 11.94 5.33
N VAL A 106 -16.61 13.13 5.66
CA VAL A 106 -16.51 13.61 7.04
C VAL A 106 -17.07 15.03 7.12
N GLY A 107 -18.07 15.23 7.98
CA GLY A 107 -18.75 16.53 8.08
C GLY A 107 -19.43 16.97 6.77
N GLY A 108 -19.87 16.03 5.93
CA GLY A 108 -20.48 16.30 4.62
C GLY A 108 -19.49 16.65 3.51
N ARG A 109 -18.19 16.46 3.75
CA ARG A 109 -17.10 16.79 2.82
C ARG A 109 -16.36 15.51 2.45
N GLU A 110 -16.03 15.35 1.18
CA GLU A 110 -15.16 14.26 0.75
C GLU A 110 -13.69 14.60 0.99
N VAL A 111 -12.96 13.65 1.56
CA VAL A 111 -11.54 13.77 1.86
C VAL A 111 -10.81 12.51 1.43
N LEU A 112 -9.57 12.66 0.97
CA LEU A 112 -8.68 11.54 0.72
C LEU A 112 -7.93 11.16 2.01
N VAL A 113 -7.96 9.88 2.33
CA VAL A 113 -7.30 9.28 3.50
C VAL A 113 -6.24 8.30 3.04
N GLY A 114 -5.03 8.47 3.53
CA GLY A 114 -3.89 7.60 3.26
C GLY A 114 -3.98 6.26 3.97
N PRO A 115 -3.06 5.33 3.64
CA PRO A 115 -3.04 3.99 4.24
C PRO A 115 -2.86 4.02 5.76
N GLU A 116 -2.14 5.01 6.29
CA GLU A 116 -1.88 5.18 7.72
C GLU A 116 -2.95 6.01 8.45
N GLY A 117 -4.05 6.37 7.77
CA GLY A 117 -5.18 7.10 8.37
C GLY A 117 -5.02 8.63 8.45
N GLY A 118 -3.93 9.19 7.92
CA GLY A 118 -3.75 10.63 7.73
C GLY A 118 -4.49 11.15 6.50
N LEU A 119 -4.94 12.40 6.53
CA LEU A 119 -5.60 13.03 5.39
C LEU A 119 -4.56 13.52 4.38
N VAL A 120 -4.91 13.52 3.10
CA VAL A 120 -4.07 14.16 2.06
C VAL A 120 -4.22 15.68 2.16
N ALA A 121 -3.20 16.34 2.72
CA ALA A 121 -3.17 17.79 2.88
C ALA A 121 -2.66 18.54 1.63
N GLY A 122 -2.08 17.82 0.66
CA GLY A 122 -1.60 18.47 -0.56
C GLY A 122 -0.69 17.60 -1.42
N LEU A 123 -0.25 18.21 -2.52
CA LEU A 123 0.72 17.64 -3.45
C LEU A 123 1.85 18.67 -3.69
N GLY A 124 3.10 18.22 -3.66
CA GLY A 124 4.28 19.03 -3.93
C GLY A 124 5.37 18.25 -4.65
N THR A 125 6.54 18.86 -4.84
CA THR A 125 7.70 18.20 -5.50
C THR A 125 8.24 17.00 -4.72
N ALA A 126 8.05 16.97 -3.40
CA ALA A 126 8.39 15.80 -2.59
C ALA A 126 7.36 14.66 -2.68
N GLY A 127 6.23 14.87 -3.36
CA GLY A 127 5.11 13.93 -3.41
C GLY A 127 3.90 14.41 -2.61
N VAL A 128 3.10 13.44 -2.15
CA VAL A 128 1.88 13.68 -1.37
C VAL A 128 2.25 14.13 0.05
N ARG A 129 1.57 15.16 0.54
CA ARG A 129 1.69 15.65 1.92
C ARG A 129 0.52 15.15 2.75
N TRP A 130 0.83 14.76 3.98
CA TRP A 130 -0.10 14.10 4.88
C TRP A 130 -0.29 14.90 6.16
N THR A 131 -1.48 14.81 6.75
CA THR A 131 -1.70 15.22 8.14
C THR A 131 -1.23 14.13 9.10
N ALA A 132 -1.23 14.43 10.40
CA ALA A 132 -1.24 13.37 11.40
C ALA A 132 -2.46 12.44 11.21
N PRO A 133 -2.35 11.14 11.58
CA PRO A 133 -3.47 10.20 11.48
C PRO A 133 -4.69 10.65 12.28
N VAL A 134 -5.85 10.71 11.61
CA VAL A 134 -7.15 10.99 12.22
C VAL A 134 -8.10 9.81 12.14
N PHE A 135 -7.79 8.83 11.29
CA PHE A 135 -8.43 7.52 11.26
C PHE A 135 -7.51 6.46 11.86
N GLU A 136 -8.11 5.37 12.33
CA GLU A 136 -7.38 4.14 12.57
C GLU A 136 -6.86 3.54 11.25
N THR A 137 -5.87 2.66 11.34
CA THR A 137 -5.40 1.90 10.17
C THR A 137 -6.45 0.87 9.76
N VAL A 138 -6.49 0.50 8.48
CA VAL A 138 -7.37 -0.56 7.99
C VAL A 138 -7.02 -1.89 8.67
N GLU A 139 -8.02 -2.48 9.30
CA GLU A 139 -7.90 -3.80 9.91
C GLU A 139 -7.68 -4.87 8.86
N LEU A 140 -7.09 -5.99 9.27
CA LEU A 140 -6.76 -7.10 8.38
C LEU A 140 -7.97 -7.76 7.72
N GLN A 141 -9.18 -7.58 8.29
CA GLN A 141 -10.43 -8.09 7.73
C GLN A 141 -11.08 -7.12 6.74
N GLY A 142 -10.45 -5.97 6.45
CA GLY A 142 -11.00 -4.96 5.55
C GLY A 142 -12.18 -4.18 6.13
N GLY A 143 -12.31 -4.16 7.46
CA GLY A 143 -13.29 -3.33 8.16
C GLY A 143 -12.98 -1.84 7.94
N ARG A 144 -14.03 -1.02 7.78
CA ARG A 144 -13.89 0.43 7.61
C ARG A 144 -13.33 1.04 8.92
N PRO A 145 -12.19 1.74 8.89
CA PRO A 145 -11.62 2.32 10.09
C PRO A 145 -12.49 3.41 10.70
N ALA A 146 -12.53 3.44 12.03
CA ALA A 146 -13.14 4.54 12.77
C ALA A 146 -12.23 5.77 12.78
N LEU A 147 -12.83 6.93 13.06
CA LEU A 147 -12.08 8.10 13.50
C LEU A 147 -11.41 7.79 14.85
N ARG A 148 -10.19 8.29 15.04
CA ARG A 148 -9.47 8.15 16.31
C ARG A 148 -10.20 8.91 17.42
N ALA A 149 -10.09 8.40 18.64
CA ALA A 149 -10.67 9.04 19.80
C ALA A 149 -10.12 10.47 19.98
N GLY A 150 -11.02 11.43 20.24
CA GLY A 150 -10.66 12.83 20.45
C GLY A 150 -10.49 13.68 19.19
N VAL A 151 -10.71 13.11 17.99
CA VAL A 151 -10.77 13.90 16.76
C VAL A 151 -12.08 14.68 16.69
N ASP A 152 -11.98 16.01 16.65
CA ASP A 152 -13.12 16.90 16.38
C ASP A 152 -13.33 17.02 14.86
N VAL A 153 -14.49 16.59 14.39
CA VAL A 153 -14.90 16.67 12.98
C VAL A 153 -14.98 18.12 12.49
N ALA A 154 -15.39 19.06 13.35
CA ALA A 154 -15.47 20.48 12.99
C ALA A 154 -14.08 21.13 12.87
N GLY A 155 -13.11 20.61 13.61
CA GLY A 155 -11.72 21.07 13.65
C GLY A 155 -10.75 20.24 12.79
N LEU A 156 -11.25 19.43 11.85
CA LEU A 156 -10.38 18.61 11.01
C LEU A 156 -9.39 19.48 10.21
N PRO A 157 -8.13 19.05 10.08
CA PRO A 157 -7.17 19.75 9.24
C PRO A 157 -7.64 19.84 7.79
N GLU A 158 -7.12 20.83 7.06
CA GLU A 158 -7.39 20.95 5.64
C GLU A 158 -6.94 19.69 4.88
N ALA A 159 -7.85 19.17 4.05
CA ALA A 159 -7.65 17.97 3.28
C ALA A 159 -8.20 18.15 1.88
N LEU A 160 -7.54 17.51 0.91
CA LEU A 160 -7.96 17.51 -0.47
C LEU A 160 -9.10 16.52 -0.69
N ALA A 161 -10.13 17.00 -1.38
CA ALA A 161 -11.11 16.16 -2.05
C ALA A 161 -10.46 15.40 -3.23
N PRO A 162 -11.03 14.26 -3.67
CA PRO A 162 -10.52 13.47 -4.78
C PRO A 162 -10.30 14.29 -6.05
N GLU A 163 -11.28 15.12 -6.42
CA GLU A 163 -11.26 15.93 -7.65
C GLU A 163 -10.17 16.99 -7.60
N ALA A 164 -10.00 17.64 -6.44
CA ALA A 164 -8.98 18.65 -6.23
C ALA A 164 -7.57 18.04 -6.32
N PHE A 165 -7.37 16.85 -5.73
CA PHE A 165 -6.11 16.12 -5.81
C PHE A 165 -5.77 15.72 -7.26
N VAL A 166 -6.73 15.14 -7.98
CA VAL A 166 -6.56 14.76 -9.39
C VAL A 166 -6.25 15.97 -10.26
N ALA A 167 -6.96 17.09 -10.06
CA ALA A 167 -6.71 18.33 -10.80
C ALA A 167 -5.30 18.86 -10.54
N LEU A 168 -4.82 18.83 -9.29
CA LEU A 168 -3.45 19.23 -8.95
C LEU A 168 -2.42 18.33 -9.64
N LEU A 169 -2.65 17.01 -9.66
CA LEU A 169 -1.78 16.05 -10.32
C LEU A 169 -1.69 16.29 -11.83
N GLN A 170 -2.84 16.46 -12.49
CA GLN A 170 -2.92 16.74 -13.92
C GLN A 170 -2.28 18.09 -14.28
N ASN A 171 -2.50 19.13 -13.45
CA ASN A 171 -1.86 20.43 -13.65
C ASN A 171 -0.34 20.34 -13.49
N HIS A 172 0.15 19.55 -12.53
CA HIS A 172 1.58 19.35 -12.31
C HIS A 172 2.27 18.69 -13.51
N LEU A 173 1.64 17.67 -14.08
CA LEU A 173 2.09 17.00 -15.30
C LEU A 173 2.06 17.94 -16.51
N ARG A 174 0.93 18.63 -16.73
CA ARG A 174 0.76 19.56 -17.84
C ARG A 174 1.78 20.70 -17.82
N ALA A 175 2.03 21.28 -16.64
CA ALA A 175 3.00 22.36 -16.48
C ALA A 175 4.44 21.95 -16.82
N ARG A 176 4.74 20.65 -16.80
CA ARG A 176 6.05 20.08 -17.14
C ARG A 176 6.08 19.41 -18.52
N GLY A 177 4.97 19.41 -19.24
CA GLY A 177 4.85 18.68 -20.52
C GLY A 177 5.01 17.16 -20.37
N LEU A 178 4.64 16.61 -19.21
CA LEU A 178 4.78 15.19 -18.89
C LEU A 178 3.45 14.45 -18.98
N SER A 179 3.53 13.14 -19.19
CA SER A 179 2.41 12.20 -19.13
C SER A 179 2.85 10.90 -18.45
N VAL A 180 1.91 10.17 -17.86
CA VAL A 180 2.17 8.78 -17.42
C VAL A 180 2.36 7.88 -18.65
N THR A 181 3.19 6.86 -18.53
CA THR A 181 3.52 5.96 -19.64
C THR A 181 3.62 4.50 -19.18
N GLY A 182 3.57 3.58 -20.15
CA GLY A 182 3.61 2.15 -19.89
C GLY A 182 2.22 1.55 -19.69
N ALA A 183 2.19 0.27 -19.31
CA ALA A 183 0.95 -0.50 -19.17
C ALA A 183 0.89 -1.17 -17.79
N PHE A 184 -0.30 -1.14 -17.19
CA PHE A 184 -0.60 -1.88 -15.98
C PHE A 184 -0.52 -3.40 -16.24
N ARG A 185 -0.03 -4.13 -15.24
CA ARG A 185 0.02 -5.60 -15.26
C ARG A 185 -0.76 -6.15 -14.07
N GLU A 186 -1.78 -6.96 -14.35
CA GLU A 186 -2.65 -7.57 -13.33
C GLU A 186 -1.99 -8.71 -12.56
N GLU A 187 -1.06 -9.43 -13.18
CA GLU A 187 -0.36 -10.56 -12.58
C GLU A 187 1.07 -10.19 -12.14
N PRO A 188 1.56 -10.74 -11.02
CA PRO A 188 2.91 -10.52 -10.55
C PRO A 188 3.93 -11.10 -11.52
N VAL A 189 5.14 -10.54 -11.53
CA VAL A 189 6.30 -11.14 -12.19
C VAL A 189 6.69 -12.37 -11.39
N ALA A 190 6.14 -13.52 -11.79
CA ALA A 190 6.32 -14.79 -11.13
C ALA A 190 7.77 -15.28 -11.26
N THR A 191 8.52 -15.26 -10.15
CA THR A 191 9.79 -16.01 -10.00
C THR A 191 9.96 -16.69 -8.65
N ALA A 192 9.22 -16.32 -7.60
CA ALA A 192 9.36 -16.93 -6.29
C ALA A 192 8.30 -18.01 -6.03
N SER A 193 8.75 -19.24 -5.80
CA SER A 193 7.92 -20.27 -5.18
C SER A 193 7.80 -19.98 -3.69
N SER A 194 6.60 -19.96 -3.14
CA SER A 194 6.39 -19.87 -1.69
C SER A 194 6.92 -21.14 -1.02
N LEU A 195 8.03 -21.02 -0.29
CA LEU A 195 8.57 -22.10 0.53
C LEU A 195 8.13 -21.90 1.98
N SER A 196 7.25 -22.77 2.46
CA SER A 196 6.91 -22.83 3.89
C SER A 196 8.01 -23.59 4.63
N VAL A 197 8.78 -22.90 5.46
CA VAL A 197 9.76 -23.54 6.36
C VAL A 197 9.13 -23.66 7.75
N PRO A 198 8.95 -24.88 8.28
CA PRO A 198 8.52 -25.04 9.67
C PRO A 198 9.61 -24.49 10.59
N VAL A 199 9.28 -23.46 11.36
CA VAL A 199 10.15 -22.95 12.41
C VAL A 199 9.62 -23.49 13.73
N THR A 200 10.40 -24.33 14.41
CA THR A 200 10.16 -24.59 15.82
C THR A 200 10.58 -23.34 16.57
N PRO A 201 9.66 -22.60 17.24
CA PRO A 201 10.09 -21.47 18.06
C PRO A 201 11.08 -22.01 19.08
N ALA A 202 12.24 -21.35 19.20
CA ALA A 202 13.20 -21.67 20.25
C ALA A 202 12.41 -21.67 21.56
N SER A 203 12.31 -22.82 22.20
CA SER A 203 11.66 -22.91 23.49
C SER A 203 12.32 -21.88 24.38
N LEU A 204 11.52 -21.08 25.09
CA LEU A 204 11.99 -20.29 26.22
C LEU A 204 12.50 -21.28 27.28
N GLN A 205 13.66 -21.90 27.05
CA GLN A 205 14.44 -22.47 28.12
C GLN A 205 14.89 -21.27 28.94
N ALA A 206 14.38 -21.20 30.15
CA ALA A 206 14.88 -20.29 31.18
C ALA A 206 16.43 -20.35 31.16
N PRO A 207 17.12 -19.21 31.27
CA PRO A 207 18.57 -19.18 31.20
C PRO A 207 19.11 -20.09 32.30
N THR A 208 19.68 -21.22 31.89
CA THR A 208 20.44 -22.06 32.81
C THR A 208 21.67 -21.23 33.15
N MET A 209 21.84 -20.85 34.42
CA MET A 209 23.10 -20.28 34.90
C MET A 209 24.18 -21.34 34.75
N GLY A 210 24.77 -21.40 33.55
CA GLY A 210 25.84 -22.30 33.17
C GLY A 210 26.95 -21.45 32.57
N ILE A 211 28.11 -21.50 33.22
CA ILE A 211 29.35 -20.77 32.95
C ILE A 211 29.60 -20.61 31.44
N VAL A 212 29.66 -19.36 30.98
CA VAL A 212 30.08 -19.02 29.62
C VAL A 212 31.59 -19.25 29.51
N PRO A 213 32.09 -20.14 28.63
CA PRO A 213 33.47 -20.09 28.23
C PRO A 213 33.63 -18.88 27.30
N SER A 214 34.34 -17.88 27.78
CA SER A 214 34.80 -16.76 26.98
C SER A 214 35.70 -17.28 25.86
N GLN A 215 35.28 -17.13 24.61
CA GLN A 215 36.24 -16.99 23.51
C GLN A 215 35.89 -15.79 22.64
N PRO A 216 36.93 -14.98 22.31
CA PRO A 216 36.75 -13.65 21.77
C PRO A 216 36.60 -13.71 20.25
N GLU A 217 36.06 -12.62 19.73
CA GLU A 217 36.05 -12.19 18.34
C GLU A 217 37.24 -12.74 17.55
N ARG A 218 36.95 -13.45 16.45
CA ARG A 218 37.99 -13.80 15.48
C ARG A 218 38.29 -12.55 14.65
N ASP A 219 39.46 -12.00 14.95
CA ASP A 219 40.17 -10.96 14.23
C ASP A 219 40.02 -11.06 12.71
N VAL A 220 39.51 -9.98 12.11
CA VAL A 220 39.83 -9.63 10.72
C VAL A 220 41.17 -8.88 10.78
N PRO A 221 42.26 -9.38 10.19
CA PRO A 221 43.50 -8.62 10.18
C PRO A 221 43.35 -7.40 9.26
N PRO A 222 43.75 -6.19 9.70
CA PRO A 222 43.94 -5.09 8.77
C PRO A 222 45.14 -5.42 7.88
N GLY A 223 45.02 -5.09 6.59
CA GLY A 223 46.12 -5.27 5.64
C GLY A 223 47.35 -4.43 5.96
N GLN A 224 48.38 -4.68 5.14
CA GLN A 224 49.58 -3.87 4.82
C GLN A 224 50.89 -4.27 5.53
N PRO A 225 52.06 -4.12 4.87
CA PRO A 225 52.41 -3.20 3.77
C PRO A 225 52.50 -3.80 2.36
#